data_AF-A0A1T3NII6-F1
#
_entry.id   AF-A0A1T3NII6-F1
#
_cell.length_a   1.000
_cell.length_b   1.000
_cell.length_c   1.000
_cell.angle_alpha   90.00
_cell.angle_beta   90.00
_cell.angle_gamma   90.00
#
_symmetry.space_group_name_H-M   'P 1'
#
loop_
_entity.id
_entity.type
_entity.pdbx_description
1 polymer ?
#
loop_
_entity_poly.entity_id
_entity_poly.type
_entity_poly.pdbx_seq_one_letter_code
_entity_poly.pdbx_strand_id
1 'polypeptide(L)'
;MTGPRRGSGEGGAGAGIPARTAGARPGQWVAGSVVYGPVTQVSGVVGDVHVTANTGAERALYRVDAFPKEHAAPTVAQARAQPARLLQARYALIDFTGRGAELARLTAWRDGPGAVSVLLVHGAGGQGKTRLAARFAAHTRERSGG
;
A
#
# COMPACT_ATOMS: atom_id res chain seq x y z
N MET A 1 37.33 -22.78 -51.63
CA MET A 1 37.08 -21.42 -51.13
C MET A 1 35.56 -21.21 -51.16
N THR A 2 34.99 -20.80 -50.03
CA THR A 2 33.59 -20.30 -49.86
C THR A 2 32.43 -21.32 -49.68
N GLY A 3 32.27 -21.77 -48.41
CA GLY A 3 31.01 -21.76 -47.64
C GLY A 3 30.00 -22.93 -47.78
N PRO A 4 29.62 -23.62 -46.68
CA PRO A 4 28.44 -24.49 -46.68
C PRO A 4 27.23 -23.79 -46.05
N ARG A 5 26.04 -23.88 -46.66
CA ARG A 5 24.77 -23.56 -45.98
C ARG A 5 23.73 -24.66 -46.19
N ARG A 6 23.42 -25.28 -45.05
CA ARG A 6 22.14 -25.83 -44.54
C ARG A 6 21.36 -26.77 -45.46
N GLY A 7 21.42 -28.05 -45.09
CA GLY A 7 20.41 -29.04 -45.42
C GLY A 7 19.05 -28.70 -44.82
N SER A 8 18.05 -28.85 -45.67
CA SER A 8 16.62 -28.92 -45.40
C SER A 8 16.29 -30.23 -44.67
N GLY A 9 15.93 -30.12 -43.39
CA GLY A 9 15.32 -31.22 -42.64
C GLY A 9 13.81 -31.16 -42.79
N GLU A 10 13.27 -32.08 -43.58
CA GLU A 10 11.85 -32.38 -43.71
C GLU A 10 11.26 -32.87 -42.39
N GLY A 11 9.96 -32.60 -42.22
CA GLY A 11 9.20 -32.84 -41.02
C GLY A 11 9.02 -34.32 -40.66
N GLY A 12 9.06 -34.58 -39.36
CA GLY A 12 8.57 -35.81 -38.75
C GLY A 12 7.46 -35.45 -37.76
N ALA A 13 6.27 -35.97 -38.04
CA ALA A 13 5.04 -35.75 -37.30
C ALA A 13 5.18 -36.01 -35.79
N GLY A 14 5.01 -34.96 -34.98
CA GLY A 14 4.70 -35.10 -33.57
C GLY A 14 3.20 -35.30 -33.42
N ALA A 15 2.78 -36.55 -33.24
CA ALA A 15 1.39 -36.91 -32.95
C ALA A 15 0.89 -36.12 -31.72
N GLY A 16 -0.01 -35.17 -31.93
CA GLY A 16 -0.69 -34.47 -30.85
C GLY A 16 -1.49 -35.48 -30.03
N ILE A 17 -1.21 -35.55 -28.72
CA ILE A 17 -2.04 -36.31 -27.79
C ILE A 17 -3.43 -35.66 -27.80
N PRO A 18 -4.52 -36.39 -28.08
CA PRO A 18 -5.85 -35.81 -28.04
C PRO A 18 -6.16 -35.41 -26.60
N ALA A 19 -6.46 -34.13 -26.39
CA ALA A 19 -6.99 -33.65 -25.13
C ALA A 19 -8.31 -34.38 -24.87
N ARG A 20 -8.31 -35.33 -23.91
CA ARG A 20 -9.56 -35.90 -23.41
C ARG A 20 -10.41 -34.74 -22.90
N THR A 21 -11.63 -34.64 -23.41
CA THR A 21 -12.66 -33.72 -22.93
C THR A 21 -12.95 -34.06 -21.47
N ALA A 22 -12.23 -33.43 -20.54
CA ALA A 22 -12.54 -33.47 -19.13
C ALA A 22 -13.81 -32.64 -18.94
N GLY A 23 -14.91 -33.31 -18.60
CA GLY A 23 -16.16 -32.65 -18.25
C GLY A 23 -15.93 -31.53 -17.24
N ALA A 24 -16.59 -30.40 -17.48
CA ALA A 24 -16.52 -29.23 -16.63
C ALA A 24 -16.93 -29.62 -15.20
N ARG A 25 -15.96 -29.67 -14.29
CA ARG A 25 -16.23 -29.82 -12.86
C ARG A 25 -16.66 -28.45 -12.30
N PRO A 26 -17.30 -28.33 -11.13
CA PRO A 26 -17.32 -27.06 -10.43
C PRO A 26 -15.90 -26.80 -9.88
N GLY A 27 -15.13 -25.91 -10.52
CA GLY A 27 -13.76 -25.58 -10.12
C GLY A 27 -12.96 -24.86 -11.22
N GLN A 28 -11.82 -24.29 -10.87
CA GLN A 28 -10.93 -23.62 -11.84
C GLN A 28 -9.88 -24.63 -12.36
N TRP A 29 -9.70 -24.73 -13.69
CA TRP A 29 -8.66 -25.57 -14.32
C TRP A 29 -7.89 -24.83 -15.40
N VAL A 30 -6.62 -25.22 -15.56
CA VAL A 30 -5.73 -24.83 -16.66
C VAL A 30 -5.13 -26.10 -17.25
N ALA A 31 -5.28 -26.31 -18.56
CA ALA A 31 -4.79 -27.51 -19.23
C ALA A 31 -4.16 -27.16 -20.59
N GLY A 32 -3.21 -27.98 -21.04
CA GLY A 32 -2.53 -27.80 -22.33
C GLY A 32 -1.62 -26.57 -22.40
N SER A 33 -1.12 -26.08 -21.27
CA SER A 33 -0.32 -24.84 -21.21
C SER A 33 1.14 -25.11 -20.87
N VAL A 34 2.04 -24.43 -21.57
CA VAL A 34 3.45 -24.30 -21.17
C VAL A 34 3.60 -22.95 -20.48
N VAL A 35 4.10 -22.97 -19.25
CA VAL A 35 4.26 -21.77 -18.42
C VAL A 35 5.75 -21.51 -18.21
N TYR A 36 6.17 -20.28 -18.50
CA TYR A 36 7.50 -19.78 -18.15
C TYR A 36 7.35 -18.68 -17.10
N GLY A 37 8.08 -18.80 -16.00
CA GLY A 37 8.00 -17.86 -14.87
C GLY A 37 6.91 -18.18 -13.84
N PRO A 38 6.69 -17.29 -12.85
CA PRO A 38 5.76 -17.53 -11.76
C PRO A 38 4.30 -17.42 -12.20
N VAL A 39 3.45 -18.33 -11.74
CA VAL A 39 2.00 -18.27 -11.93
C VAL A 39 1.31 -18.26 -10.58
N THR A 40 0.41 -17.29 -10.39
CA THR A 40 -0.49 -17.21 -9.24
C THR A 40 -1.92 -17.33 -9.74
N GLN A 41 -2.62 -18.37 -9.27
CA GLN A 41 -4.01 -18.63 -9.63
C GLN A 41 -4.89 -18.41 -8.40
N VAL A 42 -6.00 -17.67 -8.57
CA VAL A 42 -6.96 -17.34 -7.51
C VAL A 42 -8.35 -17.77 -7.93
N SER A 43 -9.06 -18.47 -7.04
CA SER A 43 -10.45 -18.92 -7.25
C SER A 43 -11.27 -18.72 -5.98
N GLY A 44 -12.57 -18.43 -6.13
CA GLY A 44 -13.54 -18.45 -5.04
C GLY A 44 -13.33 -17.35 -3.99
N VAL A 45 -13.35 -16.09 -4.41
CA VAL A 45 -13.10 -14.93 -3.53
C VAL A 45 -14.40 -14.23 -3.16
N VAL A 46 -14.57 -13.94 -1.86
CA VAL A 46 -15.54 -12.98 -1.35
C VAL A 46 -14.74 -11.88 -0.64
N GLY A 47 -14.75 -10.66 -1.19
CA GLY A 47 -13.97 -9.52 -0.69
C GLY A 47 -12.75 -9.19 -1.55
N ASP A 48 -11.84 -8.37 -1.02
CA ASP A 48 -10.69 -7.84 -1.76
C ASP A 48 -9.50 -8.79 -1.75
N VAL A 49 -8.84 -8.96 -2.90
CA VAL A 49 -7.62 -9.75 -3.05
C VAL A 49 -6.51 -8.90 -3.63
N HIS A 50 -5.41 -8.82 -2.88
CA HIS A 50 -4.16 -8.22 -3.33
C HIS A 50 -3.14 -9.34 -3.61
N VAL A 51 -2.69 -9.44 -4.87
CA VAL A 51 -1.63 -10.39 -5.28
C VAL A 51 -0.39 -9.59 -5.65
N THR A 52 0.74 -9.87 -4.99
CA THR A 52 2.04 -9.28 -5.31
C THR A 52 2.98 -10.39 -5.80
N ALA A 53 3.34 -10.36 -7.09
CA ALA A 53 4.29 -11.31 -7.67
C ALA A 53 5.73 -10.79 -7.48
N ASN A 54 6.56 -11.59 -6.81
CA ASN A 54 7.93 -11.25 -6.46
C ASN A 54 8.87 -11.41 -7.68
N THR A 55 8.99 -10.35 -8.48
CA THR A 55 10.12 -10.17 -9.40
C THR A 55 11.09 -9.14 -8.83
N GLY A 56 11.82 -9.52 -7.77
CA GLY A 56 13.13 -8.94 -7.45
C GLY A 56 13.19 -7.59 -6.72
N ALA A 57 12.07 -6.91 -6.50
CA ALA A 57 12.03 -5.75 -5.62
C ALA A 57 10.65 -5.65 -4.97
N GLU A 58 10.55 -6.03 -3.69
CA GLU A 58 9.37 -5.73 -2.89
C GLU A 58 9.17 -4.21 -2.87
N ARG A 59 8.15 -3.72 -3.57
CA ARG A 59 7.60 -2.42 -3.27
C ARG A 59 6.75 -2.62 -2.02
N ALA A 60 7.33 -2.34 -0.85
CA ALA A 60 6.61 -2.39 0.42
C ALA A 60 5.26 -1.68 0.23
N LEU A 61 4.15 -2.43 0.38
CA LEU A 61 2.79 -1.90 0.20
C LEU A 61 2.53 -0.72 1.16
N TYR A 62 3.21 -0.75 2.31
CA TYR A 62 3.24 0.30 3.29
C TYR A 62 4.69 0.60 3.64
N ARG A 63 5.05 1.88 3.62
CA ARG A 63 6.34 2.38 4.07
C ARG A 63 6.13 3.10 5.39
N VAL A 64 6.96 2.78 6.37
CA VAL A 64 7.04 3.55 7.61
C VAL A 64 7.98 4.72 7.34
N ASP A 65 7.43 5.94 7.38
CA ASP A 65 8.19 7.17 7.32
C ASP A 65 8.05 7.95 8.62
N ALA A 66 9.05 8.78 8.91
CA ALA A 66 8.97 9.69 10.04
C ALA A 66 7.76 10.63 9.86
N PHE A 67 6.95 10.77 10.92
CA PHE A 67 5.82 11.69 10.87
C PHE A 67 6.34 13.13 10.67
N PRO A 68 5.86 13.87 9.65
CA PRO A 68 6.41 15.17 9.31
C PRO A 68 6.30 16.15 10.48
N LYS A 69 7.32 17.01 10.62
CA LYS A 69 7.23 18.18 11.50
C LYS A 69 6.18 19.13 10.92
N GLU A 70 5.49 19.83 11.83
CA GLU A 70 4.35 20.70 11.51
C GLU A 70 4.68 21.66 10.36
N HIS A 71 3.74 21.85 9.43
CA HIS A 71 4.00 22.69 8.25
C HIS A 71 3.97 24.16 8.64
N ALA A 72 4.98 24.91 8.23
CA ALA A 72 5.02 26.35 8.41
C ALA A 72 3.76 27.01 7.83
N ALA A 73 3.15 27.90 8.61
CA ALA A 73 2.02 28.71 8.19
C ALA A 73 2.37 29.51 6.91
N PRO A 74 1.39 29.81 6.03
CA PRO A 74 1.64 30.63 4.87
C PRO A 74 2.04 32.04 5.29
N THR A 75 2.96 32.66 4.54
CA THR A 75 3.27 34.08 4.74
C THR A 75 2.05 34.96 4.43
N VAL A 76 2.04 36.19 4.96
CA VAL A 76 0.96 37.15 4.68
C VAL A 76 0.77 37.39 3.19
N ALA A 77 1.87 37.50 2.42
CA ALA A 77 1.81 37.67 0.97
C ALA A 77 1.16 36.47 0.27
N GLN A 78 1.52 35.24 0.66
CA GLN A 78 0.93 34.01 0.12
C GLN A 78 -0.54 33.86 0.49
N ALA A 79 -0.93 34.26 1.70
CA ALA A 79 -2.31 34.24 2.16
C ALA A 79 -3.16 35.28 1.41
N ARG A 80 -2.64 36.48 1.17
CA ARG A 80 -3.33 37.51 0.37
C ARG A 80 -3.51 37.10 -1.09
N ALA A 81 -2.49 36.48 -1.67
CA ALA A 81 -2.57 36.00 -3.06
C ALA A 81 -3.56 34.84 -3.24
N GLN A 82 -3.74 33.99 -2.22
CA GLN A 82 -4.72 32.90 -2.25
C GLN A 82 -5.31 32.63 -0.84
N PRO A 83 -6.38 33.35 -0.46
CA PRO A 83 -6.97 33.23 0.89
C PRO A 83 -7.43 31.81 1.24
N ALA A 84 -7.88 31.04 0.25
CA ALA A 84 -8.28 29.63 0.42
C ALA A 84 -7.14 28.73 0.95
N ARG A 85 -5.87 29.15 0.85
CA ARG A 85 -4.75 28.43 1.48
C ARG A 85 -4.90 28.35 2.99
N LEU A 86 -5.48 29.37 3.64
CA LEU A 86 -5.69 29.40 5.09
C LEU A 86 -6.60 28.26 5.57
N LEU A 87 -7.46 27.73 4.69
CA LEU A 87 -8.36 26.62 5.00
C LEU A 87 -7.66 25.24 4.94
N GLN A 88 -6.43 25.18 4.46
CA GLN A 88 -5.73 23.90 4.33
C GLN A 88 -5.31 23.40 5.70
N ALA A 89 -5.86 22.25 6.10
CA ALA A 89 -5.68 21.65 7.43
C ALA A 89 -4.21 21.48 7.85
N ARG A 90 -3.29 21.36 6.88
CA ARG A 90 -1.85 21.25 7.12
C ARG A 90 -1.25 22.46 7.84
N TYR A 91 -1.85 23.64 7.72
CA TYR A 91 -1.37 24.86 8.35
C TYR A 91 -1.86 25.03 9.78
N ALA A 92 -2.82 24.21 10.23
CA ALA A 92 -3.27 24.15 11.60
C ALA A 92 -3.51 25.52 12.28
N LEU A 93 -4.08 26.49 11.54
CA LEU A 93 -4.20 27.89 12.01
C LEU A 93 -5.18 28.11 13.17
N ILE A 94 -6.07 27.15 13.40
CA ILE A 94 -6.97 27.15 14.55
C ILE A 94 -6.27 26.35 15.66
N ASP A 95 -6.63 26.51 16.93
CA ASP A 95 -6.11 25.61 17.96
C ASP A 95 -6.71 24.19 17.86
N PHE A 96 -6.00 23.21 18.39
CA PHE A 96 -6.51 21.84 18.53
C PHE A 96 -7.29 21.70 19.83
N THR A 97 -8.58 21.35 19.75
CA THR A 97 -9.49 21.35 20.90
C THR A 97 -10.27 20.04 21.04
N GLY A 98 -10.76 19.75 22.25
CA GLY A 98 -11.84 18.78 22.50
C GLY A 98 -11.52 17.28 22.37
N ARG A 99 -10.28 16.87 22.10
CA ARG A 99 -9.90 15.44 21.88
C ARG A 99 -8.93 14.88 22.93
N GLY A 100 -9.05 15.38 24.16
CA GLY A 100 -8.15 14.98 25.27
C GLY A 100 -8.22 13.50 25.60
N ALA A 101 -9.42 12.91 25.59
CA ALA A 101 -9.62 11.48 25.86
C ALA A 101 -8.96 10.59 24.79
N GLU A 102 -9.06 10.96 23.52
CA GLU A 102 -8.36 10.26 22.44
C GLU A 102 -6.85 10.36 22.56
N LEU A 103 -6.32 11.56 22.85
CA LEU A 103 -4.89 11.72 23.08
C LEU A 103 -4.42 10.86 24.25
N ALA A 104 -5.16 10.83 25.36
CA ALA A 104 -4.85 9.98 26.50
C ALA A 104 -4.83 8.48 26.13
N ARG A 105 -5.80 8.01 25.32
CA ARG A 105 -5.82 6.63 24.81
C ARG A 105 -4.62 6.31 23.92
N LEU A 106 -4.25 7.22 23.02
CA LEU A 106 -3.08 7.06 22.16
C LEU A 106 -1.77 7.03 22.97
N THR A 107 -1.67 7.89 23.98
CA THR A 107 -0.54 7.91 24.91
C THR A 107 -0.43 6.62 25.70
N ALA A 108 -1.53 6.14 26.30
CA ALA A 108 -1.55 4.87 27.03
C ALA A 108 -1.19 3.68 26.14
N TRP A 109 -1.64 3.67 24.88
CA TRP A 109 -1.27 2.65 23.91
C TRP A 109 0.23 2.67 23.60
N ARG A 110 0.83 3.84 23.35
CA ARG A 110 2.27 3.99 23.09
C ARG A 110 3.11 3.54 24.28
N ASP A 111 2.69 3.88 25.49
CA ASP A 111 3.41 3.59 26.73
C ASP A 111 3.14 2.15 27.23
N GLY A 112 2.41 1.35 26.47
CA GLY A 112 2.16 -0.07 26.77
C GLY A 112 3.43 -0.93 26.66
N PRO A 113 3.40 -2.17 27.19
CA PRO A 113 4.59 -3.01 27.36
C PRO A 113 5.15 -3.63 26.07
N GLY A 114 4.50 -3.42 24.91
CA GLY A 114 4.92 -4.02 23.65
C GLY A 114 6.14 -3.31 23.06
N ALA A 115 7.19 -4.07 22.73
CA ALA A 115 8.38 -3.52 22.06
C ALA A 115 8.06 -2.91 20.69
N VAL A 116 7.04 -3.45 20.00
CA VAL A 116 6.48 -2.91 18.76
C VAL A 116 4.96 -3.09 18.81
N SER A 117 4.21 -2.05 18.47
CA SER A 117 2.76 -2.08 18.43
C SER A 117 2.22 -1.25 17.26
N VAL A 118 1.03 -1.60 16.77
CA VAL A 118 0.33 -0.88 15.70
C VAL A 118 -1.09 -0.59 16.15
N LEU A 119 -1.57 0.63 15.89
CA LEU A 119 -2.95 1.06 16.18
C LEU A 119 -3.56 1.75 14.96
N LEU A 120 -4.76 1.31 14.57
CA LEU A 120 -5.53 1.91 13.49
C LEU A 120 -6.44 3.03 14.02
N VAL A 121 -6.24 4.26 13.53
CA VAL A 121 -7.14 5.39 13.80
C VAL A 121 -8.09 5.58 12.61
N HIS A 122 -9.37 5.33 12.82
CA HIS A 122 -10.41 5.42 11.78
C HIS A 122 -11.58 6.31 12.21
N GLY A 123 -12.53 6.52 11.30
CA GLY A 123 -13.69 7.40 11.47
C GLY A 123 -14.09 8.09 10.17
N ALA A 124 -15.27 8.72 10.14
CA ALA A 124 -15.79 9.39 8.96
C ALA A 124 -14.85 10.49 8.41
N GLY A 125 -15.08 10.90 7.16
CA GLY A 125 -14.43 12.06 6.56
C GLY A 125 -14.64 13.32 7.41
N GLY A 126 -13.66 14.23 7.44
CA GLY A 126 -13.77 15.49 8.16
C GLY A 126 -13.63 15.42 9.69
N GLN A 127 -13.56 14.24 10.31
CA GLN A 127 -13.49 14.08 11.79
C GLN A 127 -12.14 14.43 12.44
N GLY A 128 -11.23 15.05 11.68
CA GLY A 128 -9.94 15.52 12.22
C GLY A 128 -8.93 14.43 12.57
N LYS A 129 -9.04 13.20 12.03
CA LYS A 129 -8.09 12.09 12.29
C LYS A 129 -6.62 12.48 12.03
N THR A 130 -6.37 13.13 10.89
CA THR A 130 -5.04 13.65 10.52
C THR A 130 -4.53 14.66 11.55
N ARG A 131 -5.43 15.49 12.08
CA ARG A 131 -5.12 16.51 13.07
C ARG A 131 -4.80 15.91 14.44
N LEU A 132 -5.56 14.88 14.83
CA LEU A 132 -5.31 14.09 16.05
C LEU A 132 -3.94 13.39 15.97
N ALA A 133 -3.63 12.74 14.85
CA ALA A 133 -2.33 12.09 14.64
C ALA A 133 -1.17 13.10 14.72
N ALA A 134 -1.32 14.27 14.09
CA ALA A 134 -0.32 15.34 14.15
C ALA A 134 -0.11 15.87 15.57
N ARG A 135 -1.18 16.11 16.33
CA ARG A 135 -1.08 16.57 17.72
C ARG A 135 -0.43 15.51 18.62
N PHE A 136 -0.80 14.24 18.45
CA PHE A 136 -0.19 13.13 19.18
C PHE A 136 1.32 12.99 18.89
N ALA A 137 1.72 13.12 17.62
CA ALA A 137 3.12 13.11 17.23
C ALA A 137 3.91 14.28 17.84
N ALA A 138 3.32 15.49 17.88
CA ALA A 138 3.93 16.64 18.55
C ALA A 138 4.13 16.40 20.05
N HIS A 139 3.08 15.93 20.74
CA HIS A 139 3.13 15.61 22.17
C HIS A 139 4.18 14.53 22.50
N THR A 140 4.35 13.55 21.62
CA THR A 140 5.38 12.51 21.79
C THR A 140 6.78 13.09 21.67
N ARG A 141 7.03 13.97 20.69
CA ARG A 141 8.34 14.64 20.53
C ARG A 141 8.70 15.54 21.71
N GLU A 142 7.73 16.28 22.23
CA GLU A 142 7.91 17.15 23.41
C GLU A 142 8.37 16.34 24.64
N ARG A 143 7.90 15.09 24.79
CA ARG A 143 8.33 14.19 25.90
C ARG A 143 9.66 13.49 25.67
N SER A 144 10.04 13.24 24.42
CA SER A 144 11.31 12.54 24.10
C SER A 144 12.52 13.47 24.03
N GLY A 145 12.31 14.80 24.04
CA GLY A 145 13.36 15.81 24.02
C GLY A 145 13.76 16.35 25.41
N GLY A 146 13.38 15.66 26.49
CA GLY A 146 13.74 15.98 27.88
C GLY A 146 14.59 14.91 28.51
#